data_AF-A0A438N3Q5-F1
#
_entry.id   AF-A0A438N3Q5-F1
#
_cell.length_a   1.000
_cell.length_b   1.000
_cell.length_c   1.000
_cell.angle_alpha   90.00
_cell.angle_beta   90.00
_cell.angle_gamma   90.00
#
_symmetry.space_group_name_H-M   'P 1'
#
loop_
_entity.id
_entity.type
_entity.pdbx_description
1 polymer ?
#
loop_
_entity_poly.entity_id
_entity_poly.type
_entity_poly.pdbx_seq_one_letter_code
_entity_poly.pdbx_strand_id
1 'polypeptide(L)'
;MPRRWKNLPKWQKQNKYIRSGYRKPSYSYYGSTRDMARWHNETVNIWSHLSAAIIFSWLLIRFLAQSGALTLDVVAVVTFFLGAILSFTLSFVHHLLSNHSRKVMMRTQQLDHVGTVIFIWSTMVSFLYFAFYCDRQIQAYHVGVATAVALVTALCVSQPALGNPTDDVA
;
A
#
# COMPACT_ATOMS: atom_id res chain seq x y z
N MET A 1 -17.58 15.22 16.22
CA MET A 1 -16.34 15.99 16.50
C MET A 1 -15.12 15.08 16.48
N PRO A 2 -14.02 15.50 15.82
CA PRO A 2 -12.74 14.79 15.80
C PRO A 2 -12.13 14.65 17.19
N ARG A 3 -11.43 13.54 17.47
CA ARG A 3 -10.81 13.29 18.78
C ARG A 3 -9.42 13.91 18.89
N ARG A 4 -9.02 14.22 20.13
CA ARG A 4 -7.64 14.54 20.51
C ARG A 4 -6.86 13.25 20.77
N TRP A 5 -5.56 13.26 20.48
CA TRP A 5 -4.64 12.12 20.66
C TRP A 5 -4.75 11.43 22.03
N LYS A 6 -4.78 12.24 23.10
CA LYS A 6 -4.85 11.75 24.49
C LYS A 6 -6.07 10.85 24.75
N ASN A 7 -7.17 11.09 24.02
CA ASN A 7 -8.47 10.45 24.19
C ASN A 7 -8.73 9.29 23.20
N LEU A 8 -7.67 8.84 22.50
CA LEU A 8 -7.72 7.69 21.61
C LEU A 8 -7.51 6.38 22.37
N PRO A 9 -8.13 5.28 21.92
CA PRO A 9 -7.74 3.96 22.38
C PRO A 9 -6.29 3.67 21.98
N LYS A 10 -5.58 2.86 22.78
CA LYS A 10 -4.14 2.56 22.57
C LYS A 10 -3.81 2.16 21.13
N TRP A 11 -4.64 1.33 20.50
CA TRP A 11 -4.41 0.84 19.14
C TRP A 11 -4.49 1.91 18.04
N GLN A 12 -5.16 3.06 18.27
CA GLN A 12 -5.18 4.19 17.33
C GLN A 12 -4.06 5.20 17.58
N LYS A 13 -3.30 5.03 18.65
CA LYS A 13 -2.20 5.93 19.00
C LYS A 13 -0.94 5.60 18.18
N GLN A 14 -0.95 5.97 16.88
CA GLN A 14 0.19 5.78 15.98
C GLN A 14 1.25 6.90 16.01
N ASN A 15 0.87 8.18 15.88
CA ASN A 15 1.79 9.32 15.90
C ASN A 15 1.43 10.39 16.95
N LYS A 16 2.24 10.52 18.01
CA LYS A 16 2.03 11.46 19.13
C LYS A 16 2.07 12.94 18.75
N TYR A 17 2.64 13.28 17.60
CA TYR A 17 2.78 14.66 17.13
C TYR A 17 1.50 15.18 16.48
N ILE A 18 0.61 14.29 16.01
CA ILE A 18 -0.73 14.66 15.54
C ILE A 18 -1.61 14.80 16.79
N ARG A 19 -1.96 16.05 17.15
CA ARG A 19 -2.62 16.33 18.44
C ARG A 19 -4.14 16.16 18.40
N SER A 20 -4.76 16.31 17.24
CA SER A 20 -6.22 16.30 17.05
C SER A 20 -6.60 15.94 15.61
N GLY A 21 -7.90 15.85 15.32
CA GLY A 21 -8.40 15.55 13.99
C GLY A 21 -8.68 14.06 13.77
N TYR A 22 -8.59 13.23 14.81
CA TYR A 22 -8.76 11.79 14.68
C TYR A 22 -10.21 11.37 14.49
N ARG A 23 -10.41 10.37 13.63
CA ARG A 23 -11.69 9.69 13.47
C ARG A 23 -12.00 8.81 14.69
N LYS A 24 -13.28 8.73 15.04
CA LYS A 24 -13.75 7.84 16.10
C LYS A 24 -13.70 6.38 15.61
N PRO A 25 -13.48 5.41 16.52
CA PRO A 25 -13.77 4.00 16.24
C PRO A 25 -15.18 3.86 15.67
N SER A 26 -15.31 3.34 14.45
CA SER A 26 -16.61 3.21 13.79
C SER A 26 -17.24 1.84 14.02
N TYR A 27 -16.42 0.79 14.20
CA TYR A 27 -16.85 -0.61 14.23
C TYR A 27 -17.78 -0.99 13.05
N SER A 28 -17.70 -0.24 11.95
CA SER A 28 -18.59 -0.37 10.80
C SER A 28 -17.84 0.02 9.53
N TYR A 29 -17.84 -0.86 8.53
CA TYR A 29 -17.25 -0.57 7.22
C TYR A 29 -17.93 0.63 6.58
N TYR A 30 -19.27 0.62 6.51
CA TYR A 30 -20.05 1.76 6.02
C TYR A 30 -19.79 3.03 6.85
N GLY A 31 -19.70 2.92 8.17
CA GLY A 31 -19.35 4.06 9.03
C GLY A 31 -17.96 4.63 8.74
N SER A 32 -17.01 3.79 8.34
CA SER A 32 -15.64 4.20 7.97
C SER A 32 -15.60 4.87 6.59
N THR A 33 -16.40 4.38 5.64
CA THR A 33 -16.45 4.92 4.26
C THR A 33 -17.29 6.19 4.15
N ARG A 34 -18.37 6.33 4.93
CA ARG A 34 -19.22 7.53 4.93
C ARG A 34 -18.44 8.80 5.30
N ASP A 35 -17.39 8.65 6.10
CA ASP A 35 -16.60 9.78 6.60
C ASP A 35 -15.41 10.13 5.69
N MET A 36 -15.24 9.44 4.55
CA MET A 36 -14.12 9.59 3.61
C MET A 36 -13.89 11.03 3.12
N ALA A 37 -14.97 11.79 2.90
CA ALA A 37 -14.91 13.17 2.40
C ALA A 37 -14.83 14.23 3.52
N ARG A 38 -14.78 13.84 4.79
CA ARG A 38 -14.67 14.79 5.91
C ARG A 38 -13.21 15.15 6.17
N TRP A 39 -13.00 16.30 6.80
CA TRP A 39 -11.66 16.73 7.25
C TRP A 39 -11.25 16.00 8.53
N HIS A 40 -10.17 15.22 8.45
CA HIS A 40 -9.56 14.47 9.56
C HIS A 40 -8.09 14.14 9.25
N ASN A 41 -7.41 13.54 10.22
CA ASN A 41 -5.97 13.23 10.15
C ASN A 41 -5.56 12.21 9.06
N GLU A 42 -6.52 11.61 8.36
CA GLU A 42 -6.30 10.62 7.28
C GLU A 42 -6.78 11.13 5.92
N THR A 43 -7.38 12.32 5.84
CA THR A 43 -8.01 12.81 4.59
C THR A 43 -6.99 12.84 3.46
N VAL A 44 -5.81 13.45 3.69
CA VAL A 44 -4.76 13.52 2.66
C VAL A 44 -4.29 12.13 2.25
N ASN A 45 -4.04 11.23 3.21
CA ASN A 45 -3.62 9.85 2.92
C ASN A 45 -4.65 9.12 2.04
N ILE A 46 -5.94 9.22 2.37
CA ILE A 46 -7.00 8.59 1.58
C ILE A 46 -7.00 9.13 0.15
N TRP A 47 -7.04 10.45 -0.02
CA TRP A 47 -7.18 11.07 -1.34
C TRP A 47 -5.91 10.95 -2.19
N SER A 48 -4.72 11.02 -1.59
CA SER A 48 -3.46 10.83 -2.32
C SER A 48 -3.35 9.42 -2.89
N HIS A 49 -3.62 8.39 -2.08
CA HIS A 49 -3.54 7.00 -2.54
C HIS A 49 -4.67 6.64 -3.52
N LEU A 50 -5.90 7.13 -3.29
CA LEU A 50 -7.01 6.93 -4.24
C LEU A 50 -6.71 7.59 -5.60
N SER A 51 -6.24 8.84 -5.60
CA SER A 51 -5.93 9.56 -6.83
C SER A 51 -4.81 8.86 -7.61
N ALA A 52 -3.76 8.40 -6.93
CA ALA A 52 -2.70 7.61 -7.55
C ALA A 52 -3.23 6.30 -8.18
N ALA A 53 -4.06 5.53 -7.46
CA ALA A 53 -4.66 4.31 -8.01
C ALA A 53 -5.47 4.58 -9.29
N ILE A 54 -6.24 5.67 -9.32
CA ILE A 54 -6.99 6.10 -10.51
C ILE A 54 -6.06 6.49 -11.66
N ILE A 55 -5.03 7.30 -11.38
CA ILE A 55 -4.06 7.75 -12.39
C ILE A 55 -3.31 6.56 -13.00
N PHE A 56 -2.77 5.65 -12.19
CA PHE A 56 -2.07 4.47 -12.70
C PHE A 56 -3.00 3.52 -13.47
N SER A 57 -4.26 3.37 -13.04
CA SER A 57 -5.26 2.60 -13.79
C SER A 57 -5.56 3.22 -15.16
N TRP A 58 -5.74 4.55 -15.20
CA TRP A 58 -5.94 5.28 -16.45
C TRP A 58 -4.73 5.17 -17.38
N LEU A 59 -3.52 5.33 -16.85
CA LEU A 59 -2.27 5.18 -17.61
C LEU A 59 -2.12 3.76 -18.17
N LEU A 60 -2.44 2.72 -17.39
CA LEU A 60 -2.41 1.33 -17.86
C LEU A 60 -3.37 1.11 -19.04
N ILE A 61 -4.60 1.62 -18.94
CA ILE A 61 -5.59 1.52 -20.03
C ILE A 61 -5.07 2.22 -21.29
N ARG A 62 -4.50 3.41 -21.15
CA ARG A 62 -3.90 4.17 -22.27
C ARG A 62 -2.73 3.41 -22.91
N PHE A 63 -1.86 2.84 -22.10
CA PHE A 63 -0.72 2.05 -22.55
C PHE A 63 -1.17 0.81 -23.34
N LEU A 64 -2.13 0.04 -22.80
CA LEU A 64 -2.67 -1.16 -23.46
C LEU A 64 -3.36 -0.81 -24.78
N ALA A 65 -4.13 0.28 -24.83
CA ALA A 65 -4.80 0.74 -26.05
C ALA A 65 -3.80 1.12 -27.17
N GLN A 66 -2.58 1.52 -26.82
CA GLN A 66 -1.52 1.87 -27.77
C GLN A 66 -0.58 0.71 -28.11
N SER A 67 -0.56 -0.35 -27.30
CA SER A 67 0.42 -1.45 -27.43
C SER A 67 0.14 -2.36 -28.63
N GLY A 68 -1.12 -2.48 -29.07
CA GLY A 68 -1.53 -3.24 -30.26
C GLY A 68 -1.46 -4.77 -30.12
N ALA A 69 -0.43 -5.31 -29.46
CA ALA A 69 -0.22 -6.73 -29.19
C ALA A 69 0.42 -6.94 -27.81
N LEU A 70 0.26 -8.15 -27.23
CA LEU A 70 0.85 -8.51 -25.95
C LEU A 70 2.26 -9.10 -26.14
N THR A 71 3.27 -8.24 -26.21
CA THR A 71 4.69 -8.64 -26.24
C THR A 71 5.28 -8.77 -24.83
N LEU A 72 6.49 -9.31 -24.69
CA LEU A 72 7.18 -9.36 -23.40
C LEU A 72 7.50 -7.96 -22.85
N ASP A 73 7.76 -6.97 -23.71
CA ASP A 73 7.92 -5.57 -23.32
C ASP A 73 6.64 -5.04 -22.66
N VAL A 74 5.49 -5.34 -23.29
CA VAL A 74 4.17 -4.95 -22.79
C VAL A 74 3.90 -5.63 -21.45
N VAL A 75 4.21 -6.92 -21.31
CA VAL A 75 4.08 -7.65 -20.03
C VAL A 75 4.96 -7.02 -18.95
N ALA A 76 6.19 -6.63 -19.26
CA ALA A 76 7.08 -5.97 -18.31
C ALA A 76 6.48 -4.65 -17.83
N VAL A 77 5.97 -3.79 -18.72
CA VAL A 77 5.35 -2.52 -18.34
C VAL A 77 4.04 -2.73 -17.57
N VAL A 78 3.20 -3.69 -17.99
CA VAL A 78 1.96 -4.05 -17.29
C VAL A 78 2.25 -4.52 -15.86
N THR A 79 3.33 -5.27 -15.65
CA THR A 79 3.73 -5.75 -14.32
C THR A 79 3.98 -4.58 -13.35
N PHE A 80 4.66 -3.54 -13.81
CA PHE A 80 4.86 -2.30 -13.04
C PHE A 80 3.51 -1.66 -12.67
N PHE A 81 2.63 -1.45 -13.67
CA PHE A 81 1.33 -0.81 -13.45
C PHE A 81 0.45 -1.60 -12.47
N LEU A 82 0.39 -2.92 -12.60
CA LEU A 82 -0.40 -3.76 -11.70
C LEU A 82 0.10 -3.69 -10.26
N GLY A 83 1.42 -3.70 -10.05
CA GLY A 83 2.00 -3.53 -8.71
C GLY A 83 1.69 -2.15 -8.12
N ALA A 84 1.80 -1.08 -8.92
CA ALA A 84 1.45 0.27 -8.49
C ALA A 84 -0.03 0.36 -8.09
N ILE A 85 -0.95 -0.08 -8.95
CA ILE A 85 -2.40 -0.04 -8.70
C ILE A 85 -2.75 -0.83 -7.44
N LEU A 86 -2.19 -2.03 -7.28
CA LEU A 86 -2.42 -2.85 -6.10
C LEU A 86 -1.94 -2.15 -4.81
N SER A 87 -0.71 -1.63 -4.81
CA SER A 87 -0.14 -0.92 -3.65
C SER A 87 -0.97 0.30 -3.26
N PHE A 88 -1.27 1.19 -4.19
CA PHE A 88 -2.06 2.39 -3.91
C PHE A 88 -3.49 2.05 -3.46
N THR A 89 -4.08 0.99 -4.01
CA THR A 89 -5.42 0.52 -3.60
C THR A 89 -5.40 -0.04 -2.17
N LEU A 90 -4.41 -0.88 -1.83
CA LEU A 90 -4.28 -1.44 -0.48
C LEU A 90 -4.04 -0.35 0.56
N SER A 91 -3.21 0.64 0.24
CA SER A 91 -2.96 1.80 1.11
C SER A 91 -4.20 2.68 1.29
N PHE A 92 -4.93 2.96 0.20
CA PHE A 92 -6.23 3.62 0.28
C PHE A 92 -7.20 2.87 1.20
N VAL A 93 -7.32 1.55 1.06
CA VAL A 93 -8.18 0.71 1.91
C VAL A 93 -7.74 0.76 3.38
N HIS A 94 -6.42 0.72 3.65
CA HIS A 94 -5.91 0.85 5.00
C HIS A 94 -6.30 2.19 5.64
N HIS A 95 -5.96 3.29 4.99
CA HIS A 95 -6.29 4.63 5.50
C HIS A 95 -7.78 4.86 5.58
N LEU A 96 -8.59 4.29 4.68
CA LEU A 96 -10.05 4.37 4.76
C LEU A 96 -10.60 3.64 5.98
N LEU A 97 -10.09 2.45 6.29
CA LEU A 97 -10.57 1.55 7.34
C LEU A 97 -9.79 1.65 8.66
N SER A 98 -8.81 2.55 8.78
CA SER A 98 -7.95 2.67 9.96
C SER A 98 -8.70 3.03 11.25
N ASN A 99 -9.95 3.51 11.16
CA ASN A 99 -10.81 3.77 12.29
C ASN A 99 -11.84 2.66 12.59
N HIS A 100 -11.82 1.52 11.90
CA HIS A 100 -12.83 0.48 12.06
C HIS A 100 -12.76 -0.22 13.42
N SER A 101 -11.77 -1.09 13.60
CA SER A 101 -11.50 -1.82 14.84
C SER A 101 -10.02 -2.22 14.85
N ARG A 102 -9.46 -2.53 16.02
CA ARG A 102 -8.04 -2.94 16.14
C ARG A 102 -7.67 -4.04 15.15
N LYS A 103 -8.49 -5.10 15.05
CA LYS A 103 -8.24 -6.24 14.16
C LYS A 103 -8.23 -5.84 12.68
N VAL A 104 -9.19 -5.00 12.26
CA VAL A 104 -9.27 -4.55 10.85
C VAL A 104 -8.10 -3.63 10.53
N MET A 105 -7.82 -2.65 11.40
CA MET A 105 -6.70 -1.72 11.22
C MET A 105 -5.36 -2.47 11.08
N MET A 106 -5.07 -3.42 11.98
CA MET A 106 -3.81 -4.19 11.91
C MET A 106 -3.71 -5.01 10.62
N ARG A 107 -4.79 -5.69 10.22
CA ARG A 107 -4.80 -6.49 8.98
C ARG A 107 -4.63 -5.63 7.74
N THR A 108 -5.36 -4.52 7.63
CA THR A 108 -5.22 -3.63 6.48
C THR A 108 -3.86 -2.95 6.46
N GLN A 109 -3.27 -2.66 7.61
CA GLN A 109 -1.90 -2.14 7.71
C GLN A 109 -0.86 -3.16 7.21
N GLN A 110 -1.00 -4.43 7.56
CA GLN A 110 -0.13 -5.50 7.06
C GLN A 110 -0.26 -5.64 5.54
N LEU A 111 -1.49 -5.62 5.02
CA LEU A 111 -1.73 -5.68 3.58
C LEU A 111 -1.15 -4.46 2.85
N ASP A 112 -1.21 -3.27 3.42
CA ASP A 112 -0.60 -2.06 2.87
C ASP A 112 0.93 -2.19 2.75
N HIS A 113 1.59 -2.67 3.80
CA HIS A 113 3.03 -2.96 3.76
C HIS A 113 3.37 -4.01 2.70
N VAL A 114 2.61 -5.12 2.63
CA VAL A 114 2.80 -6.14 1.58
C VAL A 114 2.59 -5.55 0.19
N GLY A 115 1.60 -4.68 0.02
CA GLY A 115 1.35 -3.95 -1.23
C GLY A 115 2.56 -3.13 -1.66
N THR A 116 3.18 -2.40 -0.73
CA THR A 116 4.43 -1.65 -0.98
C THR A 116 5.57 -2.56 -1.42
N VAL A 117 5.74 -3.72 -0.76
CA VAL A 117 6.76 -4.71 -1.15
C VAL A 117 6.51 -5.23 -2.57
N ILE A 118 5.25 -5.54 -2.92
CA ILE A 118 4.88 -6.00 -4.27
C ILE A 118 5.16 -4.91 -5.31
N PHE A 119 4.89 -3.64 -5.00
CA PHE A 119 5.16 -2.54 -5.94
C PHE A 119 6.66 -2.32 -6.18
N ILE A 120 7.48 -2.39 -5.13
CA ILE A 120 8.94 -2.35 -5.27
C ILE A 120 9.41 -3.52 -6.14
N TRP A 121 8.93 -4.73 -5.84
CA TRP A 121 9.28 -5.93 -6.60
C TRP A 121 8.87 -5.83 -8.08
N SER A 122 7.63 -5.41 -8.37
CA SER A 122 7.15 -5.29 -9.74
C SER A 122 7.96 -4.24 -10.53
N THR A 123 8.30 -3.12 -9.89
CA THR A 123 9.17 -2.10 -10.47
C THR A 123 10.55 -2.66 -10.80
N MET A 124 11.14 -3.45 -9.91
CA MET A 124 12.43 -4.11 -10.15
C MET A 124 12.35 -5.11 -11.31
N VAL A 125 11.32 -5.95 -11.37
CA VAL A 125 11.13 -6.92 -12.47
C VAL A 125 11.02 -6.20 -13.82
N SER A 126 10.20 -5.14 -13.90
CA SER A 126 10.06 -4.34 -15.11
C SER A 126 11.35 -3.64 -15.52
N PHE A 127 12.03 -3.00 -14.56
CA PHE A 127 13.30 -2.31 -14.81
C PHE A 127 14.38 -3.28 -15.29
N LEU A 128 14.56 -4.40 -14.60
CA LEU A 128 15.59 -5.40 -14.93
C LEU A 128 15.35 -6.05 -16.29
N TYR A 129 14.08 -6.16 -16.72
CA TYR A 129 13.76 -6.61 -18.08
C TYR A 129 14.38 -5.71 -19.14
N PHE A 130 14.24 -4.39 -19.01
CA PHE A 130 14.82 -3.46 -19.98
C PHE A 130 16.32 -3.25 -19.77
N ALA A 131 16.80 -3.27 -18.52
CA ALA A 131 18.22 -3.06 -18.21
C ALA A 131 19.12 -4.19 -18.74
N PHE A 132 18.64 -5.43 -18.71
CA PHE A 132 19.38 -6.62 -19.16
C PHE A 132 18.68 -7.30 -20.34
N TYR A 133 18.08 -6.52 -21.23
CA TYR A 133 17.28 -7.02 -22.36
C TYR A 133 18.04 -8.05 -23.23
N CYS A 134 19.35 -7.84 -23.43
CA CYS A 134 20.19 -8.70 -24.25
C CYS A 134 20.89 -9.85 -23.47
N ASP A 135 20.86 -9.83 -22.13
CA ASP A 135 21.52 -10.84 -21.29
C ASP A 135 20.54 -11.48 -20.31
N ARG A 136 19.97 -12.61 -20.75
CA ARG A 136 18.95 -13.35 -20.01
C ARG A 136 19.50 -13.96 -18.72
N GLN A 137 20.80 -14.27 -18.64
CA GLN A 137 21.39 -14.90 -17.46
C GLN A 137 21.53 -13.89 -16.33
N ILE A 138 22.09 -12.71 -16.63
CA ILE A 138 22.20 -11.62 -15.67
C ILE A 138 20.82 -11.14 -15.24
N GLN A 139 19.88 -11.02 -16.18
CA GLN A 139 18.49 -10.69 -15.87
C GLN A 139 17.86 -11.68 -14.87
N ALA A 140 17.95 -12.98 -15.16
CA ALA A 140 17.35 -14.02 -14.33
C ALA A 140 17.96 -14.04 -12.92
N TYR A 141 19.28 -13.86 -12.82
CA TYR A 141 19.97 -13.75 -11.53
C TYR A 141 19.41 -12.59 -10.68
N HIS A 142 19.36 -11.37 -11.24
CA HIS A 142 18.88 -10.20 -10.49
C HIS A 142 17.39 -10.27 -10.15
N VAL A 143 16.56 -10.79 -11.06
CA VAL A 143 15.13 -11.03 -10.78
C VAL A 143 14.96 -12.07 -9.67
N GLY A 144 15.78 -13.13 -9.67
CA GLY A 144 15.80 -14.13 -8.60
C GLY A 144 16.13 -13.52 -7.24
N VAL A 145 17.19 -12.72 -7.16
CA VAL A 145 17.58 -12.01 -5.93
C VAL A 145 16.48 -11.04 -5.47
N ALA A 146 15.93 -10.21 -6.37
CA ALA A 146 14.86 -9.28 -6.05
C ALA A 146 13.61 -10.00 -5.52
N THR A 147 13.27 -11.15 -6.12
CA THR A 147 12.14 -11.98 -5.68
C THR A 147 12.39 -12.57 -4.29
N ALA A 148 13.59 -13.10 -4.03
CA ALA A 148 13.93 -13.64 -2.71
C ALA A 148 13.86 -12.56 -1.62
N VAL A 149 14.41 -11.37 -1.86
CA VAL A 149 14.36 -10.23 -0.93
C VAL A 149 12.91 -9.78 -0.70
N ALA A 150 12.09 -9.70 -1.76
CA ALA A 150 10.68 -9.34 -1.65
C ALA A 150 9.90 -10.36 -0.81
N LEU A 151 10.12 -11.66 -1.00
CA LEU A 151 9.48 -12.71 -0.22
C LEU A 151 9.84 -12.64 1.26
N VAL A 152 11.14 -12.50 1.58
CA VAL A 152 11.60 -12.34 2.97
C VAL A 152 10.97 -11.10 3.60
N THR A 153 10.98 -9.97 2.89
CA THR A 153 10.39 -8.72 3.37
C THR A 153 8.89 -8.86 3.61
N ALA A 154 8.15 -9.48 2.67
CA ALA A 154 6.72 -9.73 2.79
C ALA A 154 6.38 -10.60 4.02
N LEU A 155 7.18 -11.63 4.28
CA LEU A 155 7.04 -12.48 5.47
C LEU A 155 7.29 -11.68 6.75
N CYS A 156 8.35 -10.87 6.80
CA CYS A 156 8.65 -10.01 7.95
C CYS A 156 7.53 -9.01 8.25
N VAL A 157 7.02 -8.29 7.24
CA VAL A 157 5.96 -7.28 7.45
C VAL A 157 4.59 -7.90 7.77
N SER A 158 4.40 -9.18 7.44
CA SER A 158 3.18 -9.92 7.78
C SER A 158 3.14 -10.39 9.24
N GLN A 159 4.25 -10.28 9.98
CA GLN A 159 4.29 -10.70 11.37
C GLN A 159 3.49 -9.74 12.27
N PRO A 160 2.64 -10.25 13.19
CA PRO A 160 1.89 -9.42 14.12
C PRO A 160 2.76 -8.59 15.07
N ALA A 161 4.00 -9.03 15.33
CA ALA A 161 4.92 -8.43 16.30
C ALA A 161 5.35 -6.99 15.92
N LEU A 162 5.49 -6.70 14.62
CA LEU A 162 5.83 -5.35 14.12
C LEU A 162 4.66 -4.35 14.22
N GLY A 163 3.43 -4.84 14.40
CA GLY A 163 2.22 -4.03 14.54
C GLY A 163 1.86 -3.67 15.99
N ASN A 164 2.60 -4.19 16.97
CA ASN A 164 2.51 -3.73 18.36
C ASN A 164 3.56 -2.63 18.55
N PRO A 165 3.17 -1.35 18.67
CA PRO A 165 4.02 -0.42 19.40
C PRO A 165 4.15 -1.05 20.79
N THR A 166 5.37 -1.41 21.16
CA THR A 166 5.70 -2.01 22.44
C THR A 166 4.85 -1.42 23.56
N ASP A 167 4.26 -2.28 24.38
CA ASP A 167 3.75 -1.92 25.70
C ASP A 167 4.91 -1.53 26.66
N ASP A 168 6.12 -1.21 26.15
CA ASP A 168 7.39 -1.08 26.89
C ASP A 168 7.97 0.34 26.91
N VAL A 169 7.17 1.40 26.79
CA VAL A 169 7.63 2.74 27.21
C VAL A 169 6.52 3.48 27.96
N ALA A 170 6.58 3.32 29.29
CA ALA A 170 5.93 4.09 30.37
C ALA A 170 4.43 3.85 30.64
#